data_AF-A0A830G4P4-F1
#
_entry.id   AF-A0A830G4P4-F1
#
_cell.length_a   1.000
_cell.length_b   1.000
_cell.length_c   1.000
_cell.angle_alpha   90.00
_cell.angle_beta   90.00
_cell.angle_gamma   90.00
#
_symmetry.space_group_name_H-M   'P 1'
#
loop_
_entity.id
_entity.type
_entity.pdbx_description
1 polymer ?
#
loop_
_entity_poly.entity_id
_entity_poly.type
_entity_poly.pdbx_seq_one_letter_code
_entity_poly.pdbx_strand_id
1 'polypeptide(L)' 'MGRLSTPASGEALPMKQESKQGYRMHRILSNLNRLDVDRLDDADRERVETARDLLEEVSLLTRTAVS' A
#
# COMPACT_ATOMS: atom_id res chain seq x y z
N MET A 1 -24.75 27.07 29.92
CA MET A 1 -23.77 25.96 30.12
C MET A 1 -24.08 24.88 29.09
N GLY A 2 -23.61 25.04 27.86
CA GLY A 2 -23.87 24.11 26.76
C GLY A 2 -22.92 22.91 26.86
N ARG A 3 -23.46 21.69 26.91
CA ARG A 3 -22.66 20.47 26.89
C ARG A 3 -22.01 20.35 25.52
N LEU A 4 -20.67 20.44 25.49
CA LEU A 4 -19.86 20.05 24.34
C LEU A 4 -20.07 18.55 24.11
N SER A 5 -20.85 18.21 23.07
CA SER A 5 -20.97 16.84 22.59
C SER A 5 -19.61 16.36 22.13
N THR A 6 -18.98 15.46 22.89
CA THR A 6 -17.84 14.68 22.40
C THR A 6 -18.33 13.75 21.30
N PRO A 7 -17.70 13.72 20.11
CA PRO A 7 -18.06 12.73 19.12
C PRO A 7 -17.81 11.33 19.69
N ALA A 8 -18.81 10.46 19.54
CA ALA A 8 -18.75 9.09 19.99
C ALA A 8 -17.52 8.40 19.38
N SER A 9 -16.75 7.78 20.25
CA SER A 9 -15.62 6.91 19.92
C SER A 9 -16.06 5.89 18.86
N GLY A 10 -15.65 6.06 17.60
CA GLY A 10 -15.84 5.01 16.59
C GLY A 10 -15.64 5.40 15.13
N GLU A 11 -15.97 6.60 14.70
CA GLU A 11 -16.22 6.84 13.25
C GLU A 11 -15.07 7.48 12.46
N ALA A 12 -13.84 7.52 13.00
CA ALA A 12 -12.74 8.29 12.39
C ALA A 12 -11.64 7.48 11.67
N LEU A 13 -11.78 6.17 11.42
CA LEU A 13 -10.60 5.34 11.06
C LEU A 13 -10.62 4.40 9.84
N PRO A 14 -11.64 4.29 8.96
CA PRO A 14 -11.49 3.47 7.74
C PRO A 14 -10.67 4.20 6.66
N MET A 15 -11.08 5.42 6.27
CA MET A 15 -10.44 6.17 5.16
C MET A 15 -8.96 6.49 5.42
N LYS A 16 -8.55 6.72 6.68
CA LYS A 16 -7.14 6.98 7.03
C LYS A 16 -6.29 5.70 7.00
N GLN A 17 -6.89 4.54 7.20
CA GLN A 17 -6.21 3.26 7.15
C GLN A 17 -5.98 2.82 5.70
N GLU A 18 -7.00 2.98 4.85
CA GLU A 18 -6.93 2.70 3.40
C GLU A 18 -5.90 3.60 2.69
N SER A 19 -5.91 4.90 2.99
CA SER A 19 -4.90 5.83 2.46
C SER A 19 -3.48 5.54 2.97
N LYS A 20 -3.33 5.10 4.24
CA LYS A 20 -2.04 4.58 4.73
C LYS A 20 -1.63 3.28 4.04
N GLN A 21 -2.57 2.43 3.67
CA GLN A 21 -2.29 1.15 3.02
C GLN A 21 -1.86 1.34 1.57
N GLY A 22 -2.57 2.17 0.80
CA GLY A 22 -2.17 2.57 -0.55
C GLY A 22 -0.79 3.25 -0.56
N TYR A 23 -0.53 4.13 0.41
CA TYR A 23 0.79 4.76 0.56
C TYR A 23 1.90 3.75 0.88
N ARG A 24 1.66 2.78 1.77
CA ARG A 24 2.62 1.72 2.09
C ARG A 24 2.97 0.88 0.86
N MET A 25 1.96 0.51 0.08
CA MET A 25 2.17 -0.31 -1.11
C MET A 25 2.95 0.42 -2.19
N HIS A 26 2.59 1.66 -2.49
CA HIS A 26 3.33 2.51 -3.44
C HIS A 26 4.81 2.66 -3.04
N ARG A 27 5.08 2.78 -1.73
CA ARG A 27 6.45 2.89 -1.21
C ARG A 27 7.26 1.60 -1.41
N ILE A 28 6.65 0.44 -1.17
CA ILE A 28 7.32 -0.87 -1.34
C ILE A 28 7.65 -1.09 -2.82
N LEU A 29 6.70 -0.84 -3.73
CA LEU A 29 6.91 -0.89 -5.17
C LEU A 29 8.05 0.04 -5.63
N SER A 30 8.05 1.28 -5.15
CA SER A 30 9.11 2.24 -5.48
C SER A 30 10.50 1.78 -5.02
N ASN A 31 10.58 1.08 -3.89
CA ASN A 31 11.85 0.53 -3.40
C ASN A 31 12.30 -0.68 -4.23
N LEU A 32 11.37 -1.57 -4.59
CA LEU A 32 11.66 -2.71 -5.48
C LEU A 32 12.09 -2.24 -6.87
N ASN A 33 11.49 -1.16 -7.40
CA ASN A 33 11.90 -0.58 -8.68
C ASN A 33 13.32 -0.01 -8.69
N ARG A 34 13.89 0.26 -7.52
CA ARG A 34 15.24 0.81 -7.36
C ARG A 34 16.30 -0.25 -7.11
N LEU A 35 15.90 -1.50 -6.91
CA LEU A 35 16.85 -2.59 -6.75
C LEU A 35 17.61 -2.79 -8.06
N ASP A 36 18.94 -2.87 -7.94
CA ASP A 36 19.82 -3.28 -9.03
C ASP A 36 19.69 -4.80 -9.21
N VAL A 37 18.66 -5.20 -9.97
CA VAL A 37 18.30 -6.62 -10.19
C VAL A 37 19.37 -7.38 -10.96
N ASP A 38 20.27 -6.68 -11.66
CA ASP A 38 21.36 -7.29 -12.42
C ASP A 38 22.50 -7.78 -11.51
N ARG A 39 22.49 -7.43 -10.22
CA ARG A 39 23.42 -7.95 -9.20
C ARG A 39 22.86 -9.11 -8.39
N LEU A 40 21.61 -9.49 -8.62
CA LEU A 40 20.97 -10.61 -7.94
C LEU A 40 21.29 -11.91 -8.67
N ASP A 41 21.28 -13.03 -7.94
CA ASP A 41 21.22 -14.32 -8.60
C ASP A 41 19.87 -14.52 -9.30
N ASP A 42 19.79 -15.49 -10.20
CA ASP A 42 18.59 -15.72 -11.01
C ASP A 42 17.35 -15.97 -10.14
N ALA A 43 17.50 -16.64 -9.00
CA ALA A 43 16.40 -16.98 -8.10
C ALA A 43 15.92 -15.77 -7.28
N ASP A 44 16.82 -14.89 -6.85
CA ASP A 44 16.51 -13.61 -6.22
C ASP A 44 15.85 -12.66 -7.21
N ARG A 45 16.34 -12.62 -8.46
CA ARG A 45 15.77 -11.81 -9.53
C ARG A 45 14.33 -12.21 -9.85
N GLU A 46 14.07 -13.49 -10.08
CA GLU A 46 12.73 -14.01 -10.35
C GLU A 46 11.75 -13.67 -9.21
N ARG A 47 12.20 -13.78 -7.96
CA ARG A 47 11.39 -13.40 -6.79
C ARG A 47 11.06 -11.91 -6.76
N VAL A 48 12.01 -11.04 -7.11
CA VAL A 48 11.79 -9.59 -7.17
C VAL A 48 10.85 -9.21 -8.30
N GLU A 49 10.99 -9.81 -9.48
CA GLU A 49 10.09 -9.60 -10.62
C GLU A 49 8.66 -10.05 -10.26
N THR A 50 8.50 -11.28 -9.73
CA THR A 50 7.20 -11.80 -9.27
C THR A 50 6.56 -10.89 -8.20
N ALA A 51 7.37 -10.40 -7.24
CA ALA A 51 6.86 -9.50 -6.21
C ALA A 51 6.40 -8.15 -6.76
N ARG A 52 7.05 -7.62 -7.81
CA ARG A 52 6.64 -6.37 -8.46
C ARG A 52 5.31 -6.54 -9.18
N ASP A 53 5.16 -7.62 -9.94
CA ASP A 53 3.92 -7.93 -10.67
C ASP A 53 2.72 -8.06 -9.72
N LEU A 54 2.87 -8.85 -8.65
CA LEU A 54 1.82 -9.03 -7.65
C LEU A 54 1.43 -7.72 -6.94
N LEU A 55 2.42 -6.89 -6.60
CA LEU A 55 2.15 -5.61 -5.95
C LEU A 55 1.50 -4.60 -6.91
N GLU A 56 1.81 -4.66 -8.20
CA GLU A 56 1.15 -3.84 -9.22
C GLU A 56 -0.31 -4.25 -9.40
N GLU A 57 -0.59 -5.56 -9.50
CA GLU A 57 -1.97 -6.09 -9.55
C GLU A 57 -2.80 -5.67 -8.32
N VAL A 58 -2.25 -5.86 -7.11
CA VAL A 58 -2.93 -5.44 -5.87
C VAL A 58 -3.11 -3.92 -5.83
N SER A 59 -2.18 -3.14 -6.37
CA SER A 59 -2.34 -1.69 -6.50
C SER A 59 -3.45 -1.28 -7.45
N LEU A 60 -3.69 -2.02 -8.52
CA LEU A 60 -4.81 -1.77 -9.43
C LEU A 60 -6.13 -2.10 -8.74
N LEU A 61 -6.23 -3.28 -8.11
CA LEU A 61 -7.45 -3.73 -7.43
C LEU A 61 -7.86 -2.81 -6.28
N THR A 62 -6.89 -2.36 -5.48
CA THR A 62 -7.15 -1.41 -4.38
C THR A 62 -7.50 0.00 -4.87
N ARG A 63 -7.03 0.40 -6.06
CA ARG A 63 -7.42 1.69 -6.67
C ARG A 63 -8.84 1.65 -7.23
N THR A 64 -9.26 0.53 -7.81
CA THR A 64 -10.61 0.37 -8.38
C THR A 64 -11.68 0.08 -7.33
N ALA A 65 -11.33 -0.50 -6.19
CA ALA A 65 -12.27 -0.76 -5.09
C ALA A 65 -12.71 0.52 -4.34
N VAL A 66 -12.11 1.67 -4.65
CA VAL A 66 -12.37 2.98 -4.00
C VAL A 66 -13.17 3.93 -4.93
N SER A 67 -13.68 3.45 -6.07
CA SER A 67 -14.60 4.19 -6.94
C SER A 67 -16.05 3.74 -6.76
#